data_AF-A0A4T0CB08-F1
#
_entry.id   AF-A0A4T0CB08-F1
#
_cell.length_a   1.000
_cell.length_b   1.000
_cell.length_c   1.000
_cell.angle_alpha   90.00
_cell.angle_beta   90.00
_cell.angle_gamma   90.00
#
_symmetry.space_group_name_H-M   'P 1'
#
loop_
_entity.id
_entity.type
_entity.pdbx_description
1 polymer ?
#
loop_
_entity_poly.entity_id
_entity_poly.type
_entity_poly.pdbx_seq_one_letter_code
_entity_poly.pdbx_strand_id
1 'polypeptide(L)'
;MIDGFESGWERHLKGVFWIQRSQLIHGEYGGLKQAIWWAWLRQDIWAAFRSHRVILSFYTLKKECSELDRWELTNRVVWLLGQCISFGSDSEVEAGKSNVQQRIHRAAFLTARLDEWWFYFAPHRTELPVQWPEGSAFKPIWINPPSCSAAVQIHYFARIMLAVHSPVVSGLKELERLQQTLNDAINYIGGVACTTTNTAATIISTQCLFAAGLNTRDLAKRDQIAQLLRAHQSCTGWPVHDLALDLRAEWAAEASPITART
;
A
#
# COMPACT_ATOMS: atom_id res chain seq x y z
N MET A 1 2.56 17.63 3.99
CA MET A 1 3.14 17.59 5.35
C MET A 1 3.49 16.14 5.72
N ILE A 2 4.41 15.52 4.96
CA ILE A 2 5.41 14.48 5.27
C ILE A 2 6.52 14.63 4.19
N ASP A 3 7.03 15.84 4.00
CA ASP A 3 7.86 16.21 2.83
C ASP A 3 9.07 17.09 3.22
N GLY A 4 9.22 17.43 4.50
CA GLY A 4 10.23 18.37 4.98
C GLY A 4 11.57 17.68 5.24
N PHE A 5 12.64 18.29 4.74
CA PHE A 5 14.05 17.95 4.95
C PHE A 5 14.37 17.46 6.39
N GLU A 6 15.11 16.36 6.45
CA GLU A 6 15.84 15.80 7.60
C GLU A 6 15.11 15.70 8.95
N SER A 7 14.77 14.46 9.33
CA SER A 7 14.38 13.98 10.67
C SER A 7 13.11 14.58 11.33
N GLY A 8 12.57 15.71 10.88
CA GLY A 8 11.44 16.37 11.53
C GLY A 8 10.15 15.53 11.53
N TRP A 9 9.78 14.99 10.37
CA TRP A 9 8.60 14.13 10.24
C TRP A 9 8.78 12.81 11.01
N GLU A 10 10.00 12.27 11.03
CA GLU A 10 10.29 11.00 11.70
C GLU A 10 10.25 11.17 13.23
N ARG A 11 10.84 12.26 13.75
CA ARG A 11 10.73 12.64 15.17
C ARG A 11 9.27 12.86 15.56
N HIS A 12 8.47 13.51 14.71
CA HIS A 12 7.04 13.70 14.96
C HIS A 12 6.31 12.35 15.08
N LEU A 13 6.44 11.46 14.10
CA LEU A 13 5.77 10.15 14.12
C LEU A 13 6.20 9.30 15.32
N LYS A 14 7.49 9.31 15.66
CA LYS A 14 8.02 8.65 16.86
C LYS A 14 7.47 9.28 18.15
N GLY A 15 7.39 10.61 18.22
CA GLY A 15 6.81 11.31 19.37
C GLY A 15 5.35 10.93 19.61
N VAL A 16 4.53 10.95 18.54
CA VAL A 16 3.12 10.54 18.60
C VAL A 16 3.01 9.07 19.01
N PHE A 17 3.85 8.18 18.46
CA PHE A 17 3.93 6.78 18.88
C PHE A 17 4.15 6.62 20.39
N TRP A 18 5.10 7.35 20.97
CA TRP A 18 5.41 7.26 22.40
C TRP A 18 4.25 7.74 23.29
N ILE A 19 3.57 8.81 22.89
CA ILE A 19 2.39 9.33 23.60
C ILE A 19 1.25 8.30 23.55
N GLN A 20 0.99 7.70 22.39
CA GLN A 20 -0.05 6.69 22.25
C GLN A 20 0.28 5.44 23.07
N ARG A 21 1.54 5.00 23.05
CA ARG A 21 2.01 3.85 23.82
C ARG A 21 1.87 4.06 25.32
N SER A 22 2.24 5.24 25.85
CA SER A 22 2.14 5.52 27.29
C SER A 22 0.71 5.55 27.80
N GLN A 23 -0.25 5.89 26.94
CA GLN A 23 -1.68 5.91 27.24
C GLN A 23 -2.42 4.64 26.76
N LEU A 24 -1.68 3.65 26.25
CA LEU A 24 -2.19 2.42 25.65
C LEU A 24 -3.20 2.63 24.52
N ILE A 25 -3.19 3.77 23.83
CA ILE A 25 -4.13 4.08 22.75
C ILE A 25 -3.91 3.15 21.54
N HIS A 26 -4.90 2.32 21.20
CA HIS A 26 -4.86 1.41 20.06
C HIS A 26 -6.14 1.40 19.22
N GLY A 27 -6.09 0.77 18.05
CA GLY A 27 -7.14 0.74 17.03
C GLY A 27 -8.44 0.02 17.40
N GLU A 28 -8.59 -0.51 18.62
CA GLU A 28 -9.76 -1.26 19.10
C GLU A 28 -10.45 -0.61 20.32
N TYR A 29 -10.03 0.58 20.75
CA TYR A 29 -10.64 1.29 21.90
C TYR A 29 -12.03 1.91 21.61
N GLY A 30 -12.33 2.26 20.36
CA GLY A 30 -13.46 3.12 20.00
C GLY A 30 -13.18 4.63 20.11
N GLY A 31 -14.09 5.44 19.58
CA GLY A 31 -14.11 6.91 19.73
C GLY A 31 -12.86 7.63 19.18
N LEU A 32 -12.55 8.79 19.78
CA LEU A 32 -11.45 9.64 19.33
C LEU A 32 -10.06 8.96 19.48
N LYS A 33 -9.87 8.14 20.51
CA LYS A 33 -8.63 7.38 20.72
C LYS A 33 -8.34 6.45 19.54
N GLN A 34 -9.35 5.70 19.11
CA GLN A 34 -9.25 4.84 17.93
C GLN A 34 -9.01 5.66 16.66
N ALA A 35 -9.73 6.78 16.47
CA ALA A 35 -9.58 7.63 15.30
C ALA A 35 -8.17 8.20 15.15
N ILE A 36 -7.59 8.72 16.24
CA ILE A 36 -6.22 9.26 16.27
C ILE A 36 -5.22 8.15 15.93
N TRP A 37 -5.40 6.94 16.47
CA TRP A 37 -4.50 5.83 16.18
C TRP A 37 -4.49 5.43 14.71
N TRP A 38 -5.67 5.35 14.10
CA TRP A 38 -5.83 5.03 12.69
C TRP A 38 -5.35 6.14 11.76
N ALA A 39 -5.48 7.41 12.15
CA ALA A 39 -4.95 8.54 11.40
C ALA A 39 -3.42 8.54 11.41
N TRP A 40 -2.81 8.34 12.59
CA TRP A 40 -1.37 8.24 12.75
C TRP A 40 -0.79 7.04 11.99
N LEU A 41 -1.40 5.85 12.11
CA LEU A 41 -0.88 4.63 11.47
C LEU A 41 -0.80 4.79 9.95
N ARG A 42 -1.78 5.46 9.31
CA ARG A 42 -1.73 5.72 7.86
C ARG A 42 -0.55 6.61 7.46
N GLN A 43 -0.17 7.57 8.30
CA GLN A 43 1.02 8.39 8.07
C GLN A 43 2.30 7.58 8.27
N ASP A 44 2.35 6.78 9.33
CA ASP A 44 3.50 5.92 9.62
C ASP A 44 3.72 4.87 8.53
N ILE A 45 2.65 4.28 7.99
CA ILE A 45 2.69 3.34 6.86
C ILE A 45 3.36 3.96 5.64
N TRP A 46 2.96 5.17 5.23
CA TRP A 46 3.55 5.84 4.09
C TRP A 46 5.04 6.14 4.32
N ALA A 47 5.35 6.65 5.50
CA ALA A 47 6.74 6.92 5.89
C ALA A 47 7.59 5.65 5.95
N ALA A 48 7.06 4.57 6.53
CA ALA A 48 7.75 3.29 6.67
C ALA A 48 8.07 2.68 5.31
N PHE A 49 7.11 2.74 4.39
CA PHE A 49 7.28 2.34 3.01
C PHE A 49 8.36 3.15 2.30
N ARG A 50 8.32 4.49 2.40
CA ARG A 50 9.30 5.37 1.74
C ARG A 50 10.72 5.24 2.31
N SER A 51 10.87 4.85 3.57
CA SER A 51 12.16 4.72 4.23
C SER A 51 12.57 3.27 4.51
N HIS A 52 11.95 2.29 3.84
CA HIS A 52 12.26 0.86 3.94
C HIS A 52 12.37 0.30 5.38
N ARG A 53 11.57 0.84 6.30
CA ARG A 53 11.58 0.42 7.73
C ARG A 53 10.31 -0.33 8.10
N VAL A 54 10.34 -0.98 9.25
CA VAL A 54 9.12 -1.48 9.88
C VAL A 54 8.21 -0.34 10.32
N ILE A 55 6.90 -0.57 10.27
CA ILE A 55 5.93 0.32 10.90
C ILE A 55 6.18 0.36 12.41
N LEU A 56 5.93 1.52 13.00
CA LEU A 56 5.84 1.67 14.43
C LEU A 56 4.52 1.03 14.87
N SER A 57 4.58 0.07 15.77
CA SER A 57 3.40 -0.40 16.50
C SER A 57 3.83 -1.08 17.80
N PHE A 58 3.01 -0.91 18.84
CA PHE A 58 3.13 -1.64 20.10
C PHE A 58 1.95 -2.60 20.32
N TYR A 59 1.00 -2.64 19.38
CA TYR A 59 -0.26 -3.35 19.53
C TYR A 59 -0.54 -4.21 18.30
N THR A 60 -1.07 -5.41 18.56
CA THR A 60 -1.58 -6.32 17.53
C THR A 60 -3.09 -6.39 17.66
N LEU A 61 -3.81 -6.13 16.57
CA LEU A 61 -5.27 -6.25 16.53
C LEU A 61 -5.71 -7.67 16.85
N LYS A 62 -6.75 -7.81 17.68
CA LYS A 62 -7.17 -9.10 18.25
C LYS A 62 -8.46 -9.63 17.64
N LYS A 63 -9.37 -8.75 17.23
CA LYS A 63 -10.65 -9.19 16.64
C LYS A 63 -10.41 -9.98 15.35
N GLU A 64 -11.20 -11.00 15.07
CA GLU A 64 -11.15 -11.69 13.78
C GLU A 64 -11.96 -10.94 12.73
N CYS A 65 -11.65 -11.15 11.43
CA CYS A 65 -12.34 -10.44 10.34
C CYS A 65 -13.85 -10.73 10.31
N SER A 66 -14.27 -11.92 10.79
CA SER A 66 -15.67 -12.32 10.93
C SER A 66 -16.47 -11.49 11.93
N GLU A 67 -15.80 -10.83 12.87
CA GLU A 67 -16.41 -10.04 13.94
C GLU A 67 -16.47 -8.55 13.58
N LEU A 68 -15.93 -8.16 12.43
CA LEU A 68 -15.78 -6.77 12.04
C LEU A 68 -16.94 -6.30 11.16
N ASP A 69 -17.41 -5.08 11.42
CA ASP A 69 -18.29 -4.41 10.46
C ASP A 69 -17.50 -3.90 9.23
N ARG A 70 -18.23 -3.35 8.24
CA ARG A 70 -17.63 -2.78 7.02
C ARG A 70 -16.53 -1.76 7.32
N TRP A 71 -16.74 -0.86 8.28
CA TRP A 71 -15.82 0.23 8.59
C TRP A 71 -14.58 -0.29 9.32
N GLU A 72 -14.77 -1.23 10.25
CA GLU A 72 -13.69 -1.94 10.90
C GLU A 72 -12.87 -2.77 9.88
N LEU A 73 -13.50 -3.39 8.89
CA LEU A 73 -12.80 -4.06 7.78
C LEU A 73 -11.99 -3.08 6.94
N THR A 74 -12.50 -1.87 6.65
CA THR A 74 -11.71 -0.83 5.94
C THR A 74 -10.48 -0.38 6.74
N ASN A 75 -10.54 -0.42 8.07
CA ASN A 75 -9.37 -0.17 8.91
C ASN A 75 -8.44 -1.40 8.99
N ARG A 76 -9.00 -2.62 9.06
CA ARG A 76 -8.22 -3.86 9.11
C ARG A 76 -7.22 -3.96 7.96
N VAL A 77 -7.60 -3.58 6.74
CA VAL A 77 -6.69 -3.66 5.58
C VAL A 77 -5.52 -2.68 5.69
N VAL A 78 -5.68 -1.53 6.35
CA VAL A 78 -4.59 -0.59 6.64
C VAL A 78 -3.55 -1.26 7.53
N TRP A 79 -3.99 -1.95 8.57
CA TRP A 79 -3.09 -2.73 9.43
C TRP A 79 -2.37 -3.83 8.65
N LEU A 80 -3.09 -4.57 7.80
CA LEU A 80 -2.50 -5.63 6.97
C LEU A 80 -1.47 -5.08 5.98
N LEU A 81 -1.72 -3.91 5.36
CA LEU A 81 -0.73 -3.22 4.54
C LEU A 81 0.53 -2.90 5.35
N GLY A 82 0.37 -2.33 6.56
CA GLY A 82 1.51 -2.05 7.44
C GLY A 82 2.33 -3.30 7.78
N GLN A 83 1.69 -4.44 7.99
CA GLN A 83 2.39 -5.72 8.20
C GLN A 83 3.15 -6.18 6.94
N CYS A 84 2.59 -5.98 5.74
CA CYS A 84 3.25 -6.33 4.48
C CYS A 84 4.42 -5.39 4.16
N ILE A 85 4.31 -4.10 4.51
CA ILE A 85 5.42 -3.14 4.41
C ILE A 85 6.55 -3.52 5.37
N SER A 86 6.23 -3.82 6.64
CA SER A 86 7.25 -4.28 7.59
C SER A 86 7.96 -5.53 7.08
N PHE A 87 7.23 -6.50 6.53
CA PHE A 87 7.82 -7.71 5.94
C PHE A 87 8.83 -7.40 4.82
N GLY A 88 8.60 -6.34 4.04
CA GLY A 88 9.50 -5.86 2.99
C GLY A 88 10.61 -4.91 3.45
N SER A 89 10.66 -4.56 4.74
CA SER A 89 11.68 -3.64 5.28
C SER A 89 13.09 -4.23 5.25
N ASP A 90 14.11 -3.36 5.19
CA ASP A 90 15.51 -3.77 5.10
C ASP A 90 15.91 -4.67 6.28
N SER A 91 15.47 -4.34 7.49
CA SER A 91 15.75 -5.14 8.68
C SER A 91 15.14 -6.54 8.63
N GLU A 92 13.92 -6.67 8.13
CA GLU A 92 13.22 -7.98 8.03
C GLU A 92 13.75 -8.80 6.85
N VAL A 93 14.15 -8.16 5.76
CA VAL A 93 14.82 -8.79 4.63
C VAL A 93 16.19 -9.33 5.06
N GLU A 94 16.99 -8.52 5.76
CA GLU A 94 18.31 -8.93 6.25
C GLU A 94 18.21 -10.08 7.26
N ALA A 95 17.32 -9.97 8.26
CA ALA A 95 17.09 -11.05 9.22
C ALA A 95 16.63 -12.34 8.52
N GLY A 96 15.81 -12.22 7.48
CA GLY A 96 15.30 -13.33 6.69
C GLY A 96 16.35 -14.09 5.89
N LYS A 97 17.53 -13.51 5.59
CA LYS A 97 18.64 -14.22 4.91
C LYS A 97 19.15 -15.40 5.74
N SER A 98 19.10 -15.29 7.07
CA SER A 98 19.51 -16.36 7.98
C SER A 98 18.44 -17.44 8.17
N ASN A 99 17.17 -17.15 7.88
CA ASN A 99 16.06 -18.07 8.05
C ASN A 99 14.98 -17.91 6.96
N VAL A 100 15.30 -18.41 5.76
CA VAL A 100 14.40 -18.34 4.60
C VAL A 100 13.07 -19.06 4.85
N GLN A 101 13.08 -20.18 5.58
CA GLN A 101 11.87 -20.95 5.91
C GLN A 101 10.88 -20.12 6.74
N GLN A 102 11.36 -19.41 7.76
CA GLN A 102 10.53 -18.51 8.54
C GLN A 102 9.96 -17.39 7.67
N ARG A 103 10.74 -16.87 6.71
CA ARG A 103 10.28 -15.84 5.78
C ARG A 103 9.18 -16.36 4.84
N ILE A 104 9.30 -17.59 4.33
CA ILE A 104 8.27 -18.26 3.53
C ILE A 104 6.98 -18.43 4.34
N HIS A 105 7.08 -18.93 5.57
CA HIS A 105 5.92 -19.08 6.45
C HIS A 105 5.25 -17.73 6.75
N ARG A 106 6.03 -16.67 6.95
CA ARG A 106 5.49 -15.32 7.18
C ARG A 106 4.78 -14.78 5.94
N ALA A 107 5.33 -14.97 4.75
CA ALA A 107 4.67 -14.58 3.49
C ALA A 107 3.34 -15.33 3.28
N ALA A 108 3.34 -16.64 3.53
CA ALA A 108 2.12 -17.47 3.45
C ALA A 108 1.06 -17.01 4.47
N PHE A 109 1.47 -16.72 5.71
CA PHE A 109 0.59 -16.19 6.75
C PHE A 109 -0.04 -14.85 6.33
N LEU A 110 0.75 -13.89 5.85
CA LEU A 110 0.23 -12.58 5.42
C LEU A 110 -0.70 -12.70 4.20
N THR A 111 -0.37 -13.59 3.27
CA THR A 111 -1.23 -13.91 2.12
C THR A 111 -2.59 -14.42 2.60
N ALA A 112 -2.61 -15.39 3.52
CA ALA A 112 -3.84 -15.95 4.08
C ALA A 112 -4.68 -14.89 4.82
N ARG A 113 -4.05 -13.97 5.57
CA ARG A 113 -4.79 -12.87 6.22
C ARG A 113 -5.39 -11.87 5.23
N LEU A 114 -4.73 -11.61 4.10
CA LEU A 114 -5.29 -10.80 3.01
C LEU A 114 -6.45 -11.52 2.31
N ASP A 115 -6.35 -12.83 2.09
CA ASP A 115 -7.41 -13.66 1.50
C ASP A 115 -8.65 -13.70 2.42
N GLU A 116 -8.44 -13.91 3.71
CA GLU A 116 -9.50 -13.87 4.72
C GLU A 116 -10.18 -12.50 4.74
N TRP A 117 -9.41 -11.41 4.76
CA TRP A 117 -9.97 -10.07 4.69
C TRP A 117 -10.82 -9.88 3.43
N TRP A 118 -10.33 -10.32 2.27
CA TRP A 118 -11.06 -10.21 1.00
C TRP A 118 -12.38 -10.98 1.05
N PHE A 119 -12.39 -12.19 1.64
CA PHE A 119 -13.60 -12.99 1.80
C PHE A 119 -14.70 -12.23 2.56
N TYR A 120 -14.38 -11.63 3.71
CA TYR A 120 -15.35 -10.87 4.51
C TYR A 120 -15.67 -9.49 3.93
N PHE A 121 -14.72 -8.85 3.24
CA PHE A 121 -14.92 -7.52 2.67
C PHE A 121 -15.67 -7.53 1.33
N ALA A 122 -15.53 -8.59 0.52
CA ALA A 122 -16.11 -8.69 -0.81
C ALA A 122 -17.61 -8.34 -0.89
N PRO A 123 -18.48 -8.78 0.03
CA PRO A 123 -19.90 -8.41 0.01
C PRO A 123 -20.17 -6.91 0.17
N HIS A 124 -19.20 -6.14 0.68
CA HIS A 124 -19.33 -4.70 0.86
C HIS A 124 -18.87 -3.87 -0.33
N ARG A 125 -18.20 -4.48 -1.32
CA ARG A 125 -17.78 -3.79 -2.55
C ARG A 125 -18.95 -3.76 -3.53
N THR A 126 -19.40 -2.56 -3.87
CA THR A 126 -20.38 -2.36 -4.94
C THR A 126 -19.65 -1.72 -6.11
N GLU A 127 -19.29 -2.55 -7.10
CA GLU A 127 -18.72 -2.09 -8.35
C GLU A 127 -19.83 -1.53 -9.25
N LEU A 128 -19.67 -0.29 -9.71
CA LEU A 128 -20.63 0.41 -10.54
C LEU A 128 -20.15 0.45 -11.99
N PRO A 129 -21.07 0.36 -12.97
CA PRO A 129 -20.73 0.49 -14.37
C PRO A 129 -20.04 1.82 -14.67
N VAL A 130 -18.97 1.76 -15.45
CA VAL A 130 -18.22 2.91 -15.92
C VAL A 130 -17.73 2.65 -17.33
N GLN A 131 -17.80 3.65 -18.20
CA GLN A 131 -17.29 3.55 -19.55
C GLN A 131 -15.76 3.46 -19.52
N TRP A 132 -15.17 2.60 -20.34
CA TRP A 132 -13.73 2.58 -20.57
C TRP A 132 -13.39 3.61 -21.66
N PRO A 133 -12.69 4.72 -21.34
CA PRO A 133 -12.29 5.69 -22.34
C PRO A 133 -11.29 5.09 -23.34
N GLU A 134 -11.43 5.43 -24.62
CA GLU A 134 -10.44 5.08 -25.63
C GLU A 134 -9.07 5.64 -25.25
N GLY A 135 -8.02 4.84 -25.44
CA GLY A 135 -6.64 5.21 -25.11
C GLY A 135 -6.27 5.11 -23.62
N SER A 136 -7.19 4.74 -22.72
CA SER A 136 -6.87 4.49 -21.31
C SER A 136 -6.15 3.15 -21.14
N ALA A 137 -4.93 3.16 -20.57
CA ALA A 137 -4.16 1.96 -20.24
C ALA A 137 -4.79 1.13 -19.10
N PHE A 138 -5.59 1.77 -18.25
CA PHE A 138 -6.38 1.11 -17.22
C PHE A 138 -7.86 1.07 -17.57
N LYS A 139 -8.48 -0.09 -17.35
CA LYS A 139 -9.94 -0.22 -17.32
C LYS A 139 -10.46 0.43 -16.03
N PRO A 140 -11.31 1.47 -16.09
CA PRO A 140 -11.82 2.10 -14.87
C PRO A 140 -12.66 1.12 -14.03
N ILE A 141 -12.52 1.21 -12.71
CA ILE A 141 -13.24 0.39 -11.73
C ILE A 141 -13.82 1.35 -10.70
N TRP A 142 -15.14 1.54 -10.70
CA TRP A 142 -15.79 2.42 -9.74
C TRP A 142 -16.37 1.62 -8.58
N ILE A 143 -15.92 1.90 -7.36
CA ILE A 143 -16.42 1.23 -6.15
C ILE A 143 -17.06 2.28 -5.22
N ASN A 144 -18.29 2.03 -4.79
CA ASN A 144 -19.02 2.86 -3.84
C ASN A 144 -19.22 2.11 -2.50
N PRO A 145 -19.02 2.75 -1.32
CA PRO A 145 -18.55 4.13 -1.09
C PRO A 145 -17.02 4.32 -1.29
N PRO A 146 -16.51 5.57 -1.33
CA PRO A 146 -15.08 5.86 -1.50
C PRO A 146 -14.15 5.24 -0.45
N SER A 147 -14.63 4.99 0.77
CA SER A 147 -13.85 4.26 1.78
C SER A 147 -13.59 2.81 1.35
N CYS A 148 -14.55 2.18 0.68
CA CYS A 148 -14.41 0.83 0.16
C CYS A 148 -13.46 0.80 -1.05
N SER A 149 -13.50 1.80 -1.93
CA SER A 149 -12.56 1.90 -3.05
C SER A 149 -11.12 2.07 -2.56
N ALA A 150 -10.90 2.92 -1.55
CA ALA A 150 -9.60 3.07 -0.90
C ALA A 150 -9.13 1.77 -0.24
N ALA A 151 -10.02 1.05 0.45
CA ALA A 151 -9.68 -0.24 1.08
C ALA A 151 -9.25 -1.31 0.06
N VAL A 152 -9.91 -1.37 -1.11
CA VAL A 152 -9.50 -2.27 -2.20
C VAL A 152 -8.12 -1.89 -2.75
N GLN A 153 -7.83 -0.60 -2.94
CA GLN A 153 -6.49 -0.17 -3.36
C GLN A 153 -5.41 -0.54 -2.33
N ILE A 154 -5.69 -0.37 -1.04
CA ILE A 154 -4.77 -0.76 0.06
C ILE A 154 -4.54 -2.27 0.05
N HIS A 155 -5.57 -3.09 -0.20
CA HIS A 155 -5.43 -4.53 -0.34
C HIS A 155 -4.44 -4.88 -1.45
N TYR A 156 -4.62 -4.31 -2.65
CA TYR A 156 -3.73 -4.57 -3.77
C TYR A 156 -2.33 -4.00 -3.56
N PHE A 157 -2.18 -2.88 -2.86
CA PHE A 157 -0.86 -2.40 -2.45
C PHE A 157 -0.18 -3.43 -1.52
N ALA A 158 -0.90 -3.99 -0.54
CA ALA A 158 -0.35 -5.06 0.30
C ALA A 158 0.08 -6.30 -0.51
N ARG A 159 -0.71 -6.67 -1.54
CA ARG A 159 -0.35 -7.75 -2.48
C ARG A 159 0.91 -7.45 -3.27
N ILE A 160 1.11 -6.20 -3.73
CA ILE A 160 2.36 -5.77 -4.39
C ILE A 160 3.53 -6.00 -3.45
N MET A 161 3.43 -5.53 -2.20
CA MET A 161 4.51 -5.69 -1.21
C MET A 161 4.85 -7.17 -0.98
N LEU A 162 3.86 -8.05 -0.87
CA LEU A 162 4.13 -9.48 -0.75
C LEU A 162 4.74 -10.05 -2.03
N ALA A 163 4.23 -9.70 -3.21
CA ALA A 163 4.73 -10.25 -4.48
C ALA A 163 6.21 -9.90 -4.72
N VAL A 164 6.61 -8.69 -4.37
CA VAL A 164 7.98 -8.18 -4.56
C VAL A 164 8.96 -8.77 -3.54
N HIS A 165 8.54 -8.96 -2.29
CA HIS A 165 9.44 -9.32 -1.19
C HIS A 165 9.37 -10.79 -0.76
N SER A 166 8.48 -11.59 -1.35
CA SER A 166 8.38 -13.03 -1.05
C SER A 166 9.54 -13.80 -1.69
N PRO A 167 10.17 -14.73 -0.95
CA PRO A 167 11.16 -15.63 -1.52
C PRO A 167 10.53 -16.50 -2.61
N VAL A 168 11.22 -16.66 -3.74
CA VAL A 168 10.85 -17.64 -4.77
C VAL A 168 11.51 -18.97 -4.43
N VAL A 169 10.70 -19.98 -4.13
CA VAL A 169 11.16 -21.30 -3.67
C VAL A 169 11.05 -22.33 -4.80
N SER A 170 10.08 -22.15 -5.69
CA SER A 170 9.59 -23.14 -6.65
C SER A 170 9.62 -22.63 -8.10
N GLY A 171 10.83 -22.44 -8.63
CA GLY A 171 11.09 -22.30 -10.07
C GLY A 171 10.26 -21.24 -10.83
N LEU A 172 10.17 -21.40 -12.16
CA LEU A 172 9.55 -20.43 -13.06
C LEU A 172 8.03 -20.24 -12.82
N LYS A 173 7.30 -21.30 -12.46
CA LYS A 173 5.84 -21.24 -12.25
C LYS A 173 5.46 -20.32 -11.08
N GLU A 174 6.25 -20.35 -10.00
CA GLU A 174 5.99 -19.45 -8.88
C GLU A 174 6.29 -18.00 -9.27
N LEU A 175 7.38 -17.76 -10.00
CA LEU A 175 7.71 -16.43 -10.51
C LEU A 175 6.60 -15.88 -11.42
N GLU A 176 6.06 -16.69 -12.33
CA GLU A 176 4.92 -16.34 -13.18
C GLU A 176 3.68 -15.97 -12.34
N ARG A 177 3.39 -16.73 -11.26
CA ARG A 177 2.28 -16.45 -10.34
C ARG A 177 2.46 -15.11 -9.61
N LEU A 178 3.68 -14.80 -9.15
CA LEU A 178 3.98 -13.54 -8.49
C LEU A 178 3.86 -12.37 -9.49
N GLN A 179 4.37 -12.54 -10.71
CA GLN A 179 4.23 -11.54 -11.77
C GLN A 179 2.76 -11.30 -12.15
N GLN A 180 1.95 -12.36 -12.22
CA GLN A 180 0.52 -12.25 -12.47
C GLN A 180 -0.18 -11.46 -11.33
N THR A 181 0.13 -11.82 -10.07
CA THR A 181 -0.39 -11.11 -8.90
C THR A 181 -0.03 -9.63 -8.93
N LEU A 182 1.21 -9.31 -9.31
CA LEU A 182 1.70 -7.95 -9.46
C LEU A 182 0.94 -7.19 -10.55
N ASN A 183 0.77 -7.79 -11.72
CA ASN A 183 0.05 -7.20 -12.85
C ASN A 183 -1.43 -6.94 -12.50
N ASP A 184 -2.09 -7.89 -11.85
CA ASP A 184 -3.48 -7.76 -11.41
C ASP A 184 -3.64 -6.64 -10.39
N ALA A 185 -2.73 -6.55 -9.42
CA ALA A 185 -2.73 -5.49 -8.43
C ALA A 185 -2.53 -4.10 -9.05
N ILE A 186 -1.58 -3.96 -9.97
CA ILE A 186 -1.35 -2.72 -10.72
C ILE A 186 -2.60 -2.31 -11.52
N ASN A 187 -3.22 -3.27 -12.22
CA ASN A 187 -4.44 -3.02 -13.00
C ASN A 187 -5.60 -2.55 -12.11
N TYR A 188 -5.82 -3.21 -10.97
CA TYR A 188 -6.88 -2.84 -10.04
C TYR A 188 -6.64 -1.46 -9.43
N ILE A 189 -5.41 -1.16 -8.98
CA ILE A 189 -5.08 0.16 -8.42
C ILE A 189 -5.30 1.26 -9.47
N GLY A 190 -4.74 1.10 -10.67
CA GLY A 190 -4.91 2.10 -11.73
C GLY A 190 -6.37 2.25 -12.16
N GLY A 191 -7.12 1.16 -12.25
CA GLY A 191 -8.54 1.17 -12.57
C GLY A 191 -9.38 1.91 -11.53
N VAL A 192 -9.13 1.69 -10.23
CA VAL A 192 -9.84 2.43 -9.17
C VAL A 192 -9.42 3.89 -9.11
N ALA A 193 -8.13 4.18 -9.33
CA ALA A 193 -7.63 5.55 -9.38
C ALA A 193 -8.30 6.39 -10.48
N CYS A 194 -8.61 5.80 -11.64
CA CYS A 194 -9.34 6.48 -12.73
C CYS A 194 -10.71 7.03 -12.32
N THR A 195 -11.32 6.50 -11.26
CA THR A 195 -12.66 6.91 -10.78
C THR A 195 -12.63 7.55 -9.40
N THR A 196 -11.44 7.77 -8.83
CA THR A 196 -11.27 8.31 -7.48
C THR A 196 -11.43 9.83 -7.50
N THR A 197 -12.54 10.31 -6.93
CA THR A 197 -12.86 11.76 -6.87
C THR A 197 -12.96 12.32 -5.45
N ASN A 198 -13.16 11.46 -4.45
CA ASN A 198 -13.22 11.89 -3.06
C ASN A 198 -11.83 12.24 -2.53
N THR A 199 -11.67 13.42 -1.91
CA THR A 199 -10.36 13.92 -1.45
C THR A 199 -9.65 12.98 -0.48
N ALA A 200 -10.35 12.39 0.49
CA ALA A 200 -9.73 11.47 1.46
C ALA A 200 -9.28 10.16 0.80
N ALA A 201 -10.11 9.61 -0.10
CA ALA A 201 -9.74 8.43 -0.90
C ALA A 201 -8.58 8.74 -1.87
N THR A 202 -8.51 9.97 -2.38
CA THR A 202 -7.46 10.42 -3.31
C THR A 202 -6.08 10.34 -2.66
N ILE A 203 -5.93 10.73 -1.39
CA ILE A 203 -4.65 10.62 -0.67
C ILE A 203 -4.16 9.17 -0.63
N ILE A 204 -5.05 8.22 -0.31
CA ILE A 204 -4.72 6.78 -0.28
C ILE A 204 -4.41 6.27 -1.69
N SER A 205 -5.20 6.69 -2.66
CA SER A 205 -5.01 6.30 -4.07
C SER A 205 -3.67 6.79 -4.61
N THR A 206 -3.22 8.01 -4.24
CA THR A 206 -1.87 8.51 -4.55
C THR A 206 -0.78 7.57 -4.04
N GLN A 207 -0.88 7.09 -2.79
CA GLN A 207 0.11 6.17 -2.23
C GLN A 207 0.12 4.82 -2.96
N CYS A 208 -1.06 4.29 -3.26
CA CYS A 208 -1.21 3.02 -3.98
C CYS A 208 -0.71 3.13 -5.44
N LEU A 209 -1.02 4.22 -6.13
CA LEU A 209 -0.53 4.52 -7.48
C LEU A 209 1.00 4.61 -7.51
N PHE A 210 1.61 5.24 -6.52
CA PHE A 210 3.06 5.32 -6.44
C PHE A 210 3.68 3.93 -6.30
N ALA A 211 3.14 3.08 -5.42
CA ALA A 211 3.60 1.70 -5.29
C ALA A 211 3.39 0.87 -6.56
N ALA A 212 2.26 1.03 -7.24
CA ALA A 212 2.01 0.40 -8.54
C ALA A 212 2.99 0.90 -9.61
N GLY A 213 3.31 2.20 -9.58
CA GLY A 213 4.25 2.87 -10.49
C GLY A 213 5.67 2.35 -10.36
N LEU A 214 6.15 2.09 -9.15
CA LEU A 214 7.47 1.48 -8.90
C LEU A 214 7.59 0.07 -9.47
N ASN A 215 6.47 -0.62 -9.72
CA ASN A 215 6.46 -2.04 -10.08
C ASN A 215 5.93 -2.33 -11.49
N THR A 216 5.43 -1.33 -12.21
CA THR A 216 4.97 -1.50 -13.60
C THR A 216 6.12 -1.35 -14.59
N ARG A 217 6.12 -2.20 -15.61
CA ARG A 217 7.02 -2.13 -16.78
C ARG A 217 6.33 -1.64 -18.06
N ASP A 218 5.01 -1.57 -18.03
CA ASP A 218 4.19 -1.12 -19.16
C ASP A 218 4.26 0.40 -19.29
N LEU A 219 4.75 0.88 -20.44
CA LEU A 219 4.96 2.31 -20.71
C LEU A 219 3.66 3.11 -20.70
N ALA A 220 2.57 2.57 -21.27
CA ALA A 220 1.27 3.25 -21.28
C ALA A 220 0.72 3.40 -19.86
N LYS A 221 0.92 2.38 -19.01
CA LYS A 221 0.57 2.46 -17.58
C LYS A 221 1.46 3.43 -16.82
N ARG A 222 2.77 3.49 -17.10
CA ARG A 222 3.69 4.48 -16.49
C ARG A 222 3.21 5.90 -16.77
N ASP A 223 2.89 6.19 -18.02
CA ASP A 223 2.39 7.50 -18.43
C ASP A 223 1.06 7.84 -17.75
N GLN A 224 0.09 6.91 -17.73
CA GLN A 224 -1.19 7.15 -17.09
C GLN A 224 -1.08 7.28 -15.56
N ILE A 225 -0.23 6.49 -14.89
CA ILE A 225 0.06 6.64 -13.45
C ILE A 225 0.62 8.03 -13.16
N ALA A 226 1.58 8.50 -13.95
CA ALA A 226 2.17 9.83 -13.77
C ALA A 226 1.13 10.95 -13.93
N GLN A 227 0.19 10.81 -14.86
CA GLN A 227 -0.92 11.75 -15.03
C GLN A 227 -1.89 11.73 -13.82
N LEU A 228 -2.29 10.54 -13.37
CA LEU A 228 -3.18 10.36 -12.22
C LEU A 228 -2.56 10.91 -10.94
N LEU A 229 -1.28 10.66 -10.68
CA LEU A 229 -0.56 11.21 -9.53
C LEU A 229 -0.61 12.74 -9.50
N ARG A 230 -0.33 13.40 -10.63
CA ARG A 230 -0.40 14.86 -10.74
C ARG A 230 -1.81 15.39 -10.52
N ALA A 231 -2.82 14.72 -11.10
CA ALA A 231 -4.22 15.09 -10.88
C ALA A 231 -4.59 14.99 -9.39
N HIS A 232 -4.22 13.90 -8.73
CA HIS A 232 -4.45 13.70 -7.30
C HIS A 232 -3.71 14.74 -6.43
N GLN A 233 -2.46 15.06 -6.75
CA GLN A 233 -1.68 16.07 -6.04
C GLN A 233 -2.26 17.47 -6.23
N SER A 234 -2.77 17.80 -7.43
CA SER A 234 -3.47 19.07 -7.66
C SER A 234 -4.75 19.20 -6.83
N CYS A 235 -5.44 18.07 -6.60
CA CYS A 235 -6.68 18.04 -5.83
C CYS A 235 -6.44 18.11 -4.31
N THR A 236 -5.43 17.40 -3.82
CA THR A 236 -5.19 17.25 -2.37
C THR A 236 -4.13 18.20 -1.81
N GLY A 237 -3.29 18.77 -2.67
CA GLY A 237 -2.07 19.48 -2.25
C GLY A 237 -1.03 18.58 -1.58
N TRP A 238 -1.18 17.24 -1.68
CA TRP A 238 -0.31 16.28 -1.04
C TRP A 238 0.11 15.14 -1.99
N PRO A 239 1.39 14.71 -1.94
CA PRO A 239 2.51 15.40 -1.29
C PRO A 239 2.85 16.72 -2.00
N VAL A 240 3.60 17.58 -1.31
CA VAL A 240 4.14 18.84 -1.84
C VAL A 240 5.20 18.56 -2.91
N HIS A 241 5.90 17.43 -2.78
CA HIS A 241 6.88 16.94 -3.76
C HIS A 241 6.23 16.15 -4.90
N ASP A 242 6.63 16.36 -6.16
CA ASP A 242 6.03 15.67 -7.33
C ASP A 242 6.44 14.19 -7.38
N LEU A 243 5.52 13.29 -7.04
CA LEU A 243 5.75 11.85 -7.04
C LEU A 243 5.94 11.27 -8.45
N ALA A 244 5.41 11.94 -9.48
CA ALA A 244 5.64 11.50 -10.85
C ALA A 244 7.09 11.76 -11.29
N LEU A 245 7.79 12.73 -10.69
CA LEU A 245 9.23 12.92 -10.91
C LEU A 245 10.04 11.81 -10.25
N ASP A 246 9.71 11.44 -9.01
CA ASP A 246 10.33 10.30 -8.32
C ASP A 246 10.23 9.02 -9.18
N LEU A 247 9.03 8.68 -9.64
CA LEU A 247 8.82 7.50 -10.48
C LEU A 247 9.61 7.54 -11.79
N ARG A 248 9.69 8.69 -12.46
CA ARG A 248 10.47 8.81 -13.70
C ARG A 248 11.95 8.63 -13.47
N ALA A 249 12.48 9.12 -12.35
CA ALA A 249 13.87 8.90 -11.98
C ALA A 249 14.16 7.40 -11.80
N GLU A 250 13.29 6.69 -11.09
CA GLU A 250 13.38 5.23 -10.92
C GLU A 250 13.33 4.49 -12.28
N TRP A 251 12.35 4.82 -13.13
CA TRP A 251 12.22 4.21 -14.46
C TRP A 251 13.43 4.47 -15.37
N ALA A 252 14.07 5.63 -15.26
CA ALA A 252 15.27 5.97 -16.01
C ALA A 252 16.52 5.23 -15.49
N ALA A 253 16.60 5.03 -14.17
CA ALA A 253 17.66 4.24 -13.55
C ALA A 253 17.57 2.76 -13.97
N GLU A 254 16.36 2.19 -14.04
CA GLU A 254 16.13 0.83 -14.55
C GLU A 254 16.51 0.67 -16.04
N ALA A 255 16.27 1.69 -16.86
CA ALA A 255 16.55 1.66 -18.30
C ALA A 255 18.04 1.82 -18.62
N SER A 256 18.86 2.27 -17.66
CA SER A 256 20.30 2.42 -17.82
C SER A 256 20.99 1.08 -17.50
N PRO A 257 21.55 0.35 -18.48
CA PRO A 257 22.27 -0.88 -18.20
C PRO A 257 23.51 -0.54 -17.37
N ILE A 258 23.65 -1.23 -16.24
CA ILE A 258 24.78 -1.21 -15.30
C ILE A 258 26.12 -0.99 -16.02
N THR A 259 26.79 0.15 -15.78
CA THR A 259 28.25 0.16 -15.75
C THR A 259 28.68 -0.81 -14.65
N ALA A 260 29.31 -1.90 -15.07
CA ALA A 260 29.81 -2.98 -14.24
C ALA A 260 30.37 -2.47 -12.90
N ARG A 261 29.80 -2.96 -11.79
CA ARG A 261 30.49 -2.99 -10.50
C ARG A 261 31.19 -4.36 -10.42
N THR A 262 32.45 -4.36 -10.84
CA THR A 262 33.49 -5.29 -10.36
C THR A 262 33.73 -5.09 -8.87
#